data_AF-A0A813DKA1-F1
#
_entry.id   AF-A0A813DKA1-F1
#
_cell.length_a   1.000
_cell.length_b   1.000
_cell.length_c   1.000
_cell.angle_alpha   90.00
_cell.angle_beta   90.00
_cell.angle_gamma   90.00
#
_symmetry.space_group_name_H-M   'P 1'
#
loop_
_entity.id
_entity.type
_entity.pdbx_description
1 polymer ?
#
loop_
_entity_poly.entity_id
_entity_poly.type
_entity_poly.pdbx_seq_one_letter_code
_entity_poly.pdbx_strand_id
1 'polypeptide(L)'
;MAVRSFADVTVGFPSGGSRHAKDEWNASTTTWVVWSTGELRLDTASYALFFTPGGASRGALTAKPLGCLQKAMPLSSGAPGEGRSFVVSTNDPVHNLVRMGFRSLADEETFAALSQAAEAVGSSRFFGDAANRRSSVRASMTSIDSCAGAADELTMHIRQKHSDKWLPLVFSGCELYGPDPRGDPGCEVLLGRGAVVLLDPQDAGRVGTYELVFYDEGCPEPQMQVPIGPRTRLTPQPQEDRPGRLSVASRRISARPAGAGVAFDFSAQGTDLWAFSFDDETTAASFARDLTVRHRLSALSLKTWRGKQAVAGLQGEINALQQCGIFATVRRGIAQVLLVAFLLVAMHAGSLYMTEPERPLQDLSQAVLADLVSVTSSANAFARDAGATLCQLVARSVPTSELERCISLLDSSEVRECVSNLLGASSASGQSGL
;
A
#
# COMPACT_ATOMS: atom_id res chain seq x y z
N MET A 1 9.02 -16.16 35.68
CA MET A 1 7.91 -16.94 35.10
C MET A 1 8.32 -18.39 35.12
N ALA A 2 7.54 -19.26 35.76
CA ALA A 2 7.85 -20.69 35.82
C ALA A 2 7.20 -21.39 34.63
N VAL A 3 8.02 -21.86 33.69
CA VAL A 3 7.56 -22.65 32.54
C VAL A 3 7.75 -24.13 32.88
N ARG A 4 6.68 -24.92 32.70
CA ARG A 4 6.73 -26.38 32.84
C ARG A 4 6.83 -27.00 31.45
N SER A 5 7.82 -27.88 31.26
CA SER A 5 8.02 -28.61 30.00
C SER A 5 7.60 -30.07 30.17
N PHE A 6 6.93 -30.61 29.16
CA PHE A 6 6.54 -32.01 29.03
C PHE A 6 7.13 -32.55 27.73
N ALA A 7 7.95 -33.60 27.82
CA ALA A 7 8.57 -34.22 26.65
C ALA A 7 7.67 -35.31 26.05
N ASP A 8 7.91 -35.66 24.79
CA ASP A 8 7.21 -36.73 24.08
C ASP A 8 5.67 -36.61 24.09
N VAL A 9 5.14 -35.39 24.11
CA VAL A 9 3.69 -35.14 24.07
C VAL A 9 3.19 -35.30 22.65
N THR A 10 2.19 -36.17 22.45
CA THR A 10 1.50 -36.31 21.17
C THR A 10 0.39 -35.28 21.08
N VAL A 11 0.35 -34.49 20.01
CA VAL A 11 -0.69 -33.50 19.75
C VAL A 11 -1.50 -33.92 18.54
N GLY A 12 -2.81 -33.96 18.68
CA GLY A 12 -3.75 -34.28 17.60
C GLY A 12 -4.93 -33.31 17.54
N PHE A 13 -5.52 -33.20 16.36
CA PHE A 13 -6.68 -32.35 16.08
C PHE A 13 -7.86 -33.19 15.58
N PRO A 14 -9.10 -32.75 15.79
CA PRO A 14 -10.26 -33.48 15.29
C PRO A 14 -10.30 -33.44 13.75
N SER A 15 -10.55 -34.57 13.10
CA SER A 15 -10.82 -34.59 11.66
C SER A 15 -12.20 -33.97 11.39
N GLY A 16 -12.28 -32.98 10.50
CA GLY A 16 -13.56 -32.39 10.08
C GLY A 16 -13.86 -30.98 10.62
N GLY A 17 -12.92 -30.33 11.32
CA GLY A 17 -13.06 -28.94 11.78
C GLY A 17 -13.92 -28.80 13.04
N SER A 18 -13.40 -28.11 14.04
CA SER A 18 -13.95 -27.98 15.40
C SER A 18 -15.14 -26.99 15.55
N ARG A 19 -15.78 -26.56 14.46
CA ARG A 19 -16.48 -25.25 14.45
C ARG A 19 -17.86 -25.19 15.13
N HIS A 20 -18.52 -26.29 15.51
CA HIS A 20 -19.95 -26.18 15.91
C HIS A 20 -20.45 -26.92 17.17
N ALA A 21 -19.59 -27.45 18.04
CA ALA A 21 -20.08 -28.11 19.27
C ALA A 21 -19.23 -27.77 20.49
N LYS A 22 -19.40 -26.56 21.05
CA LYS A 22 -18.81 -26.21 22.36
C LYS A 22 -19.49 -26.95 23.52
N ASP A 23 -20.76 -27.33 23.37
CA ASP A 23 -21.57 -27.76 24.52
C ASP A 23 -21.82 -29.28 24.62
N GLU A 24 -21.64 -30.05 23.54
CA GLU A 24 -21.79 -31.53 23.57
C GLU A 24 -20.76 -32.23 22.70
N TRP A 25 -19.48 -31.98 22.98
CA TRP A 25 -18.42 -32.76 22.33
C TRP A 25 -18.30 -34.15 22.96
N ASN A 26 -18.80 -35.16 22.26
CA ASN A 26 -18.61 -36.54 22.67
C ASN A 26 -17.21 -37.02 22.28
N ALA A 27 -16.27 -36.91 23.22
CA ALA A 27 -14.86 -37.20 22.97
C ALA A 27 -14.58 -38.64 22.51
N SER A 28 -15.56 -39.55 22.67
CA SER A 28 -15.50 -40.94 22.22
C SER A 28 -15.78 -41.16 20.73
N THR A 29 -16.54 -40.27 20.08
CA THR A 29 -16.97 -40.46 18.68
C THR A 29 -16.13 -39.68 17.66
N THR A 30 -15.33 -38.72 18.12
CA THR A 30 -14.50 -37.93 17.21
C THR A 30 -13.26 -38.70 16.78
N THR A 31 -13.08 -38.79 15.46
CA THR A 31 -11.81 -39.21 14.86
C THR A 31 -10.76 -38.11 15.05
N TRP A 32 -9.62 -38.48 15.62
CA TRP A 32 -8.49 -37.58 15.87
C TRP A 32 -7.36 -37.87 14.89
N VAL A 33 -6.81 -36.82 14.27
CA VAL A 33 -5.62 -36.90 13.42
C VAL A 33 -4.43 -36.44 14.25
N VAL A 34 -3.46 -37.34 14.46
CA VAL A 34 -2.20 -37.00 15.12
C VAL A 34 -1.44 -36.03 14.23
N TRP A 35 -1.09 -34.86 14.77
CA TRP A 35 -0.34 -33.85 14.06
C TRP A 35 1.17 -34.07 14.21
N SER A 36 1.65 -34.17 15.44
CA SER A 36 3.07 -34.45 15.73
C SER A 36 3.30 -34.83 17.20
N THR A 37 4.49 -35.34 17.49
CA THR A 37 4.97 -35.64 18.85
C THR A 37 6.13 -34.72 19.17
N GLY A 38 6.18 -34.10 20.35
CA GLY A 38 7.18 -33.08 20.66
C GLY A 38 7.24 -32.63 22.11
N GLU A 39 7.81 -31.45 22.35
CA GLU A 39 7.87 -30.81 23.66
C GLU A 39 6.70 -29.83 23.82
N LEU A 40 5.85 -30.04 24.83
CA LEU A 40 4.83 -29.09 25.25
C LEU A 40 5.36 -28.23 26.41
N ARG A 41 5.27 -26.92 26.27
CA ARG A 41 5.60 -25.94 27.32
C ARG A 41 4.33 -25.25 27.78
N LEU A 42 4.11 -25.23 29.09
CA LEU A 42 3.01 -24.51 29.74
C LEU A 42 3.60 -23.43 30.65
N ASP A 43 3.27 -22.17 30.38
CA ASP A 43 3.53 -21.09 31.32
C ASP A 43 2.54 -21.17 32.48
N THR A 44 3.01 -21.45 33.69
CA THR A 44 2.15 -21.66 34.87
C THR A 44 1.44 -20.39 35.35
N ALA A 45 1.90 -19.20 34.95
CA ALA A 45 1.28 -17.94 35.35
C ALA A 45 0.11 -17.53 34.43
N SER A 46 0.28 -17.72 33.12
CA SER A 46 -0.72 -17.33 32.10
C SER A 46 -1.55 -18.51 31.59
N TYR A 47 -1.10 -19.74 31.88
CA TYR A 47 -1.58 -20.99 31.30
C TYR A 47 -1.45 -21.06 29.77
N ALA A 48 -0.55 -20.26 29.18
CA ALA A 48 -0.25 -20.30 27.75
C ALA A 48 0.50 -21.59 27.38
N LEU A 49 0.00 -22.27 26.35
CA LEU A 49 0.54 -23.49 25.78
C LEU A 49 1.37 -23.18 24.54
N PHE A 50 2.59 -23.71 24.50
CA PHE A 50 3.49 -23.65 23.36
C PHE A 50 3.96 -25.06 23.02
N PHE A 51 3.93 -25.43 21.75
CA PHE A 51 4.30 -26.77 21.33
C PHE A 51 5.43 -26.74 20.29
N THR A 52 6.47 -27.51 20.55
CA THR A 52 7.63 -27.66 19.65
C THR A 52 7.66 -29.09 19.12
N PRO A 53 7.36 -29.33 17.83
CA PRO A 53 7.39 -30.68 17.27
C PRO A 53 8.79 -31.31 17.35
N GLY A 54 8.84 -32.58 17.76
CA GLY A 54 10.03 -33.40 17.81
C GLY A 54 10.42 -33.96 16.43
N GLY A 55 11.67 -34.38 16.28
CA GLY A 55 12.19 -34.98 15.04
C GLY A 55 12.97 -34.01 14.13
N ALA A 56 12.86 -32.70 14.35
CA ALA A 56 13.79 -31.75 13.77
C ALA A 56 15.07 -31.68 14.62
N SER A 57 16.24 -31.66 13.97
CA SER A 57 17.52 -31.41 14.63
C SER A 57 17.39 -30.22 15.58
N ARG A 58 17.78 -30.40 16.86
CA ARG A 58 17.61 -29.44 17.96
C ARG A 58 17.88 -28.00 17.48
N GLY A 59 16.81 -27.21 17.27
CA GLY A 59 16.90 -25.80 16.89
C GLY A 59 16.22 -25.39 15.57
N ALA A 60 15.75 -26.33 14.74
CA ALA A 60 15.23 -25.95 13.41
C ALA A 60 13.74 -25.54 13.37
N LEU A 61 12.91 -25.90 14.37
CA LEU A 61 11.48 -25.57 14.37
C LEU A 61 11.12 -24.63 15.51
N THR A 62 10.39 -23.56 15.17
CA THR A 62 9.87 -22.58 16.13
C THR A 62 8.70 -23.16 16.90
N ALA A 63 8.62 -22.86 18.20
CA ALA A 63 7.50 -23.27 19.04
C ALA A 63 6.21 -22.61 18.54
N LYS A 64 5.16 -23.41 18.36
CA LYS A 64 3.84 -22.94 17.91
C LYS A 64 2.96 -22.66 19.14
N PRO A 65 2.40 -21.44 19.28
CA PRO A 65 1.42 -21.17 20.33
C PRO A 65 0.12 -21.95 20.06
N LEU A 66 -0.45 -22.54 21.11
CA LEU A 66 -1.73 -23.25 21.07
C LEU A 66 -2.83 -22.52 21.87
N GLY A 67 -2.57 -21.30 22.33
CA GLY A 67 -3.48 -20.52 23.18
C GLY A 67 -3.31 -20.81 24.67
N CYS A 68 -4.19 -20.23 25.49
CA CYS A 68 -4.26 -20.47 26.93
C CYS A 68 -5.20 -21.63 27.23
N LEU A 69 -4.75 -22.52 28.12
CA LEU A 69 -5.52 -23.64 28.64
C LEU A 69 -6.77 -23.15 29.38
N GLN A 70 -7.95 -23.57 28.91
CA GLN A 70 -9.24 -23.25 29.54
C GLN A 70 -9.79 -24.43 30.33
N LYS A 71 -9.71 -25.63 29.74
CA LYS A 71 -10.25 -26.86 30.32
C LYS A 71 -9.47 -28.07 29.81
N ALA A 72 -9.30 -29.11 30.62
CA ALA A 72 -8.79 -30.40 30.16
C ALA A 72 -9.67 -31.55 30.67
N MET A 73 -10.21 -32.33 29.74
CA MET A 73 -11.02 -33.50 30.07
C MET A 73 -10.19 -34.77 29.84
N PRO A 74 -9.97 -35.60 30.87
CA PRO A 74 -9.26 -36.86 30.71
C PRO A 74 -10.09 -37.83 29.85
N LEU A 75 -9.45 -38.44 28.85
CA LEU A 75 -10.01 -39.54 28.08
C LEU A 75 -9.69 -40.85 28.79
N SER A 76 -10.73 -41.63 29.10
CA SER A 76 -10.56 -43.01 29.54
C SER A 76 -10.07 -43.84 28.35
N SER A 77 -8.77 -44.11 28.28
CA SER A 77 -8.25 -45.04 27.27
C SER A 77 -8.75 -46.45 27.59
N GLY A 78 -9.41 -47.09 26.63
CA GLY A 78 -9.97 -48.44 26.79
C GLY A 78 -8.95 -49.56 26.70
N ALA A 79 -7.70 -49.28 26.30
CA ALA A 79 -6.66 -50.29 26.12
C ALA A 79 -5.65 -50.25 27.28
N PRO A 80 -5.42 -51.38 28.00
CA PRO A 80 -4.39 -51.45 29.03
C PRO A 80 -3.00 -51.24 28.41
N GLY A 81 -2.33 -50.15 28.78
CA GLY A 81 -0.97 -49.81 28.32
C GLY A 81 -0.87 -48.63 27.35
N GLU A 82 -2.00 -48.09 26.87
CA GLU A 82 -2.00 -46.86 26.08
C GLU A 82 -1.99 -45.65 27.03
N GLY A 83 -1.00 -44.75 26.87
CA GLY A 83 -0.88 -43.55 27.70
C GLY A 83 -2.19 -42.76 27.73
N ARG A 84 -2.56 -42.22 28.90
CA ARG A 84 -3.78 -41.43 29.01
C ARG A 84 -3.64 -40.15 28.19
N SER A 85 -4.75 -39.75 27.59
CA SER A 85 -4.83 -38.55 26.77
C SER A 85 -5.86 -37.60 27.35
N PHE A 86 -5.68 -36.31 27.11
CA PHE A 86 -6.61 -35.26 27.49
C PHE A 86 -7.18 -34.62 26.23
N VAL A 87 -8.46 -34.29 26.26
CA VAL A 87 -9.03 -33.30 25.36
C VAL A 87 -8.93 -31.95 26.03
N VAL A 88 -8.08 -31.11 25.46
CA VAL A 88 -7.73 -29.79 25.96
C VAL A 88 -8.48 -28.73 25.17
N SER A 89 -9.23 -27.88 25.87
CA SER A 89 -9.84 -26.69 25.30
C SER A 89 -8.96 -25.47 25.57
N THR A 90 -8.76 -24.65 24.54
CA THR A 90 -7.95 -23.44 24.60
C THR A 90 -8.73 -22.24 24.10
N ASN A 91 -8.24 -21.04 24.39
CA ASN A 91 -8.77 -19.80 23.80
C ASN A 91 -8.26 -19.51 22.37
N ASP A 92 -7.38 -20.34 21.80
CA ASP A 92 -6.93 -20.16 20.41
C ASP A 92 -8.14 -20.40 19.49
N PRO A 93 -8.53 -19.45 18.64
CA PRO A 93 -9.75 -19.55 17.83
C PRO A 93 -9.72 -20.72 16.85
N VAL A 94 -8.55 -21.31 16.59
CA VAL A 94 -8.42 -22.37 15.61
C VAL A 94 -7.79 -23.66 16.16
N HIS A 95 -7.09 -23.61 17.30
CA HIS A 95 -6.78 -24.80 18.12
C HIS A 95 -7.62 -24.83 19.40
N ASN A 96 -8.89 -24.42 19.31
CA ASN A 96 -9.80 -24.34 20.46
C ASN A 96 -10.03 -25.69 21.15
N LEU A 97 -9.71 -26.78 20.46
CA LEU A 97 -9.77 -28.15 20.94
C LEU A 97 -8.58 -28.95 20.40
N VAL A 98 -7.82 -29.57 21.31
CA VAL A 98 -6.60 -30.32 21.02
C VAL A 98 -6.59 -31.60 21.83
N ARG A 99 -6.23 -32.73 21.23
CA ARG A 99 -5.95 -33.97 21.98
C ARG A 99 -4.47 -34.02 22.31
N MET A 100 -4.15 -34.15 23.59
CA MET A 100 -2.79 -34.27 24.10
C MET A 100 -2.58 -35.63 24.75
N GLY A 101 -1.63 -36.42 24.28
CA GLY A 101 -1.24 -37.70 24.89
C GLY A 101 0.10 -37.58 25.62
N PHE A 102 0.16 -38.11 26.83
CA PHE A 102 1.37 -38.10 27.66
C PHE A 102 1.96 -39.51 27.76
N ARG A 103 3.29 -39.60 27.70
CA ARG A 103 4.01 -40.88 27.80
C ARG A 103 4.25 -41.30 29.26
N SER A 104 4.52 -40.34 30.14
CA SER A 104 4.82 -40.56 31.55
C SER A 104 3.61 -40.28 32.43
N LEU A 105 3.31 -41.19 33.36
CA LEU A 105 2.23 -41.04 34.34
C LEU A 105 2.49 -39.83 35.27
N ALA A 106 3.74 -39.53 35.59
CA ALA A 106 4.08 -38.35 36.40
C ALA A 106 3.80 -37.02 35.66
N ASP A 107 4.02 -36.99 34.34
CA ASP A 107 3.74 -35.82 33.50
C ASP A 107 2.23 -35.62 33.35
N GLU A 108 1.49 -36.72 33.22
CA GLU A 108 0.03 -36.73 33.19
C GLU A 108 -0.58 -36.16 34.49
N GLU A 109 -0.16 -36.66 35.65
CA GLU A 109 -0.64 -36.18 36.95
C GLU A 109 -0.29 -34.69 37.16
N THR A 110 0.91 -34.29 36.74
CA THR A 110 1.34 -32.89 36.81
C THR A 110 0.47 -32.01 35.90
N PHE A 111 0.21 -32.45 34.66
CA PHE A 111 -0.62 -31.71 33.72
C PHE A 111 -2.08 -31.61 34.21
N ALA A 112 -2.63 -32.68 34.78
CA ALA A 112 -3.97 -32.69 35.37
C ALA A 112 -4.10 -31.70 36.54
N ALA A 113 -3.10 -31.61 37.40
CA ALA A 113 -3.09 -30.63 38.48
C ALA A 113 -3.05 -29.18 37.93
N LEU A 114 -2.24 -28.94 36.90
CA LEU A 114 -2.15 -27.62 36.26
C LEU A 114 -3.43 -27.24 35.50
N SER A 115 -4.12 -28.20 34.88
CA SER A 115 -5.39 -27.95 34.20
C SER A 115 -6.51 -27.64 35.18
N GLN A 116 -6.58 -28.33 36.32
CA GLN A 116 -7.52 -28.00 37.40
C GLN A 116 -7.27 -26.58 37.95
N ALA A 117 -5.99 -26.20 38.12
CA ALA A 117 -5.64 -24.84 38.52
C ALA A 117 -6.06 -23.79 37.47
N ALA A 118 -5.83 -24.07 36.18
CA ALA A 118 -6.26 -23.21 35.08
C ALA A 118 -7.78 -23.03 35.03
N GLU A 119 -8.54 -24.11 35.22
CA GLU A 119 -10.00 -24.11 35.27
C GLU A 119 -10.54 -23.29 36.45
N ALA A 120 -9.92 -23.40 37.62
CA ALA A 120 -10.28 -22.60 38.80
C ALA A 120 -10.07 -21.10 38.57
N VAL A 121 -8.96 -20.72 37.91
CA VAL A 121 -8.67 -19.32 37.55
C VAL A 121 -9.61 -18.80 36.45
N GLY A 122 -9.88 -19.61 35.43
CA GLY A 122 -10.77 -19.27 34.31
C GLY A 122 -12.21 -19.05 34.76
N SER A 123 -12.69 -19.89 35.68
CA SER A 123 -14.02 -19.78 36.26
C SER A 123 -14.16 -18.53 37.13
N SER A 124 -13.10 -18.09 37.81
CA SER A 124 -13.10 -16.86 38.62
C SER A 124 -13.14 -15.57 37.79
N ARG A 125 -12.52 -15.55 36.60
CA ARG A 125 -12.47 -14.33 35.76
C ARG A 125 -13.75 -14.07 34.97
N PHE A 126 -14.58 -15.09 34.76
CA PHE A 126 -15.90 -14.93 34.13
C PHE A 126 -17.05 -14.74 35.13
N PHE A 127 -16.84 -15.01 36.43
CA PHE A 127 -17.88 -14.90 37.45
C PHE A 127 -17.66 -13.82 38.53
N GLY A 128 -16.53 -13.10 38.51
CA GLY A 128 -16.21 -12.02 39.46
C GLY A 128 -16.72 -10.63 39.06
N ASP A 129 -18.04 -10.50 38.88
CA ASP A 129 -18.85 -9.27 39.12
C ASP A 129 -20.33 -9.45 38.70
N ALA A 130 -20.66 -10.58 38.08
CA ALA A 130 -22.03 -10.94 37.70
C ALA A 130 -22.84 -11.64 38.82
N ALA A 131 -22.28 -11.79 40.03
CA ALA A 131 -22.89 -12.57 41.11
C ALA A 131 -24.07 -11.89 41.84
N ASN A 132 -24.57 -10.74 41.37
CA ASN A 132 -25.81 -10.15 41.88
C ASN A 132 -26.99 -10.15 40.88
N ARG A 133 -26.94 -10.96 39.81
CA ARG A 133 -28.15 -11.20 38.98
C ARG A 133 -28.46 -12.69 38.90
N ARG A 134 -29.29 -13.12 39.85
CA ARG A 134 -30.02 -14.39 39.82
C ARG A 134 -30.85 -14.50 38.54
N SER A 135 -30.64 -15.61 37.83
CA SER A 135 -31.63 -16.40 37.09
C SER A 135 -32.81 -15.68 36.41
N SER A 136 -32.75 -15.57 35.08
CA SER A 136 -33.93 -15.72 34.23
C SER A 136 -33.55 -16.18 32.82
N VAL A 137 -33.52 -17.49 32.64
CA VAL A 137 -33.75 -18.12 31.33
C VAL A 137 -35.23 -17.91 31.02
N ARG A 138 -35.53 -16.77 30.35
CA ARG A 138 -36.81 -16.26 29.79
C ARG A 138 -37.03 -14.80 30.16
N ALA A 139 -36.27 -13.90 29.54
CA ALA A 139 -36.66 -12.53 29.19
C ALA A 139 -35.41 -11.79 28.71
N SER A 140 -35.37 -11.40 27.43
CA SER A 140 -35.00 -10.05 26.99
C SER A 140 -34.69 -10.06 25.48
N MET A 141 -35.76 -9.91 24.69
CA MET A 141 -35.71 -9.35 23.34
C MET A 141 -35.61 -7.80 23.39
N THR A 142 -34.89 -7.23 24.36
CA THR A 142 -34.87 -5.75 24.56
C THR A 142 -33.49 -5.13 24.71
N SER A 143 -32.39 -5.80 24.38
CA SER A 143 -31.04 -5.19 24.48
C SER A 143 -30.54 -4.54 23.18
N ILE A 144 -31.43 -4.14 22.26
CA ILE A 144 -31.02 -3.44 21.03
C ILE A 144 -30.41 -2.05 21.35
N ASP A 145 -30.79 -1.42 22.47
CA ASP A 145 -30.29 -0.10 22.85
C ASP A 145 -28.86 -0.11 23.44
N SER A 146 -28.34 -1.25 23.90
CA SER A 146 -26.99 -1.30 24.48
C SER A 146 -25.88 -1.32 23.43
N CYS A 147 -26.18 -1.69 22.18
CA CYS A 147 -25.19 -1.73 21.10
C CYS A 147 -24.90 -0.35 20.52
N ALA A 148 -25.86 0.59 20.59
CA ALA A 148 -25.68 1.95 20.08
C ALA A 148 -24.56 2.70 20.82
N GLY A 149 -24.44 2.49 22.13
CA GLY A 149 -23.45 3.18 22.96
C GLY A 149 -21.99 2.83 22.62
N ALA A 150 -21.70 1.56 22.31
CA ALA A 150 -20.34 1.12 22.00
C ALA A 150 -19.83 1.69 20.66
N ALA A 151 -20.68 1.76 19.65
CA ALA A 151 -20.34 2.35 18.35
C ALA A 151 -20.10 3.87 18.46
N ASP A 152 -20.88 4.57 19.27
CA ASP A 152 -20.71 6.00 19.52
C ASP A 152 -19.42 6.29 20.29
N GLU A 153 -19.10 5.47 21.30
CA GLU A 153 -17.86 5.57 22.07
C GLU A 153 -16.62 5.34 21.17
N LEU A 154 -16.67 4.30 20.33
CA LEU A 154 -15.62 4.03 19.35
C LEU A 154 -15.44 5.20 18.37
N THR A 155 -16.54 5.77 17.88
CA THR A 155 -16.51 6.91 16.97
C THR A 155 -15.88 8.15 17.62
N MET A 156 -16.24 8.42 18.87
CA MET A 156 -15.64 9.49 19.68
C MET A 156 -14.15 9.26 19.89
N HIS A 157 -13.75 8.03 20.23
CA HIS A 157 -12.35 7.65 20.41
C HIS A 157 -11.53 7.86 19.13
N ILE A 158 -12.04 7.42 17.97
CA ILE A 158 -11.38 7.61 16.67
C ILE A 158 -11.22 9.10 16.36
N ARG A 159 -12.26 9.91 16.57
CA ARG A 159 -12.21 11.36 16.33
C ARG A 159 -11.21 12.05 17.25
N GLN A 160 -11.16 11.66 18.52
CA GLN A 160 -10.17 12.19 19.47
C GLN A 160 -8.75 11.77 19.10
N LYS A 161 -8.55 10.51 18.69
CA LYS A 161 -7.23 9.99 18.28
C LYS A 161 -6.66 10.71 17.05
N HIS A 162 -7.52 11.16 16.15
CA HIS A 162 -7.13 11.83 14.90
C HIS A 162 -7.39 13.35 14.90
N SER A 163 -7.77 13.95 16.04
CA SER A 163 -8.19 15.36 16.15
C SER A 163 -7.13 16.35 15.68
N ASP A 164 -5.86 16.00 15.89
CA ASP A 164 -4.73 16.89 15.64
C ASP A 164 -4.36 16.96 14.16
N LYS A 165 -4.90 16.04 13.34
CA LYS A 165 -4.46 15.87 11.96
C LYS A 165 -5.55 16.17 10.95
N TRP A 166 -6.71 15.53 11.07
CA TRP A 166 -7.80 15.62 10.09
C TRP A 166 -9.15 15.26 10.70
N LEU A 167 -10.20 15.55 9.95
CA LEU A 167 -11.54 15.02 10.21
C LEU A 167 -11.64 13.61 9.58
N PRO A 168 -11.47 12.51 10.35
CA PRO A 168 -11.63 11.17 9.81
C PRO A 168 -13.07 10.97 9.32
N LEU A 169 -13.24 10.30 8.18
CA LEU A 169 -14.56 9.81 7.79
C LEU A 169 -14.76 8.44 8.42
N VAL A 170 -15.68 8.36 9.39
CA VAL A 170 -15.95 7.15 10.18
C VAL A 170 -17.27 6.53 9.73
N PHE A 171 -17.24 5.24 9.40
CA PHE A 171 -18.37 4.43 8.98
C PHE A 171 -18.56 3.27 9.97
N SER A 172 -19.41 3.46 10.96
CA SER A 172 -19.67 2.52 12.06
C SER A 172 -20.63 1.39 11.65
N GLY A 173 -20.75 0.34 12.47
CA GLY A 173 -21.62 -0.80 12.19
C GLY A 173 -21.10 -1.67 11.05
N CYS A 174 -19.78 -1.84 10.98
CA CYS A 174 -19.11 -2.62 9.96
C CYS A 174 -18.44 -3.86 10.54
N GLU A 175 -18.64 -4.99 9.89
CA GLU A 175 -17.93 -6.24 10.16
C GLU A 175 -16.81 -6.43 9.14
N LEU A 176 -15.62 -6.73 9.63
CA LEU A 176 -14.46 -7.05 8.80
C LEU A 176 -14.29 -8.56 8.70
N TYR A 177 -14.28 -9.06 7.49
CA TYR A 177 -13.98 -10.45 7.14
C TYR A 177 -12.64 -10.52 6.41
N GLY A 178 -11.89 -11.59 6.66
CA GLY A 178 -10.63 -11.82 5.96
C GLY A 178 -10.40 -13.28 5.65
N PRO A 179 -9.30 -13.59 4.94
CA PRO A 179 -8.96 -14.96 4.60
C PRO A 179 -8.86 -15.79 5.88
N ASP A 180 -9.45 -16.98 5.85
CA ASP A 180 -9.24 -17.95 6.91
C ASP A 180 -7.76 -18.35 6.93
N PRO A 181 -6.97 -18.01 7.98
CA PRO A 181 -5.55 -18.32 8.01
C PRO A 181 -5.26 -19.82 7.96
N ARG A 182 -6.29 -20.67 8.11
CA ARG A 182 -6.18 -22.13 8.13
C ARG A 182 -7.27 -22.80 7.30
N GLY A 183 -8.03 -22.05 6.50
CA GLY A 183 -9.13 -22.57 5.67
C GLY A 183 -8.74 -22.76 4.21
N ASP A 184 -9.64 -23.38 3.44
CA ASP A 184 -9.49 -23.50 2.00
C ASP A 184 -9.49 -22.09 1.35
N PRO A 185 -8.74 -21.88 0.26
CA PRO A 185 -8.79 -20.62 -0.47
C PRO A 185 -10.24 -20.30 -0.89
N GLY A 186 -10.75 -19.17 -0.39
CA GLY A 186 -12.14 -18.75 -0.57
C GLY A 186 -13.01 -18.81 0.69
N CYS A 187 -12.51 -19.39 1.78
CA CYS A 187 -13.14 -19.27 3.10
C CYS A 187 -12.78 -17.94 3.76
N GLU A 188 -13.80 -17.22 4.21
CA GLU A 188 -13.67 -15.96 4.94
C GLU A 188 -14.07 -16.17 6.40
N VAL A 189 -13.35 -15.52 7.32
CA VAL A 189 -13.63 -15.52 8.76
C VAL A 189 -13.87 -14.09 9.24
N LEU A 190 -14.81 -13.93 10.18
CA LEU A 190 -15.03 -12.66 10.85
C LEU A 190 -13.80 -12.33 11.71
N LEU A 191 -13.16 -11.21 11.41
CA LEU A 191 -12.00 -10.70 12.14
C LEU A 191 -12.41 -9.76 13.28
N GLY A 192 -13.46 -8.96 13.09
CA GLY A 192 -13.92 -7.99 14.09
C GLY A 192 -15.18 -7.24 13.65
N ARG A 193 -15.79 -6.53 14.59
CA ARG A 193 -16.94 -5.65 14.36
C ARG A 193 -16.66 -4.27 14.95
N GLY A 194 -16.83 -3.23 14.14
CA GLY A 194 -16.67 -1.86 14.58
C GLY A 194 -16.82 -0.86 13.45
N ALA A 195 -15.77 -0.10 13.16
CA ALA A 195 -15.83 1.03 12.24
C ALA A 195 -14.70 1.01 11.20
N VAL A 196 -15.08 1.27 9.95
CA VAL A 196 -14.14 1.58 8.87
C VAL A 196 -13.90 3.08 8.84
N VAL A 197 -12.65 3.48 8.70
CA VAL A 197 -12.20 4.87 8.74
C VAL A 197 -11.39 5.19 7.50
N LEU A 198 -11.74 6.26 6.80
CA LEU A 198 -10.93 6.81 5.71
C LEU A 198 -10.11 7.99 6.24
N LEU A 199 -8.79 7.86 6.15
CA LEU A 199 -7.82 8.88 6.56
C LEU A 199 -7.13 9.48 5.33
N ASP A 200 -6.76 10.75 5.42
CA ASP A 200 -5.86 11.43 4.48
C ASP A 200 -4.51 11.62 5.19
N PRO A 201 -3.39 11.04 4.76
CA PRO A 201 -2.13 11.20 5.49
C PRO A 201 -1.52 12.59 5.29
N GLN A 202 -0.82 13.06 6.32
CA GLN A 202 -0.23 14.40 6.40
C GLN A 202 1.12 14.58 5.69
N ASP A 203 1.64 13.57 4.99
CA ASP A 203 2.99 13.69 4.42
C ASP A 203 3.02 14.87 3.43
N ALA A 204 3.62 15.99 3.87
CA ALA A 204 3.51 17.33 3.27
C ALA A 204 4.09 17.45 1.84
N GLY A 205 4.45 16.33 1.22
CA GLY A 205 4.86 16.23 -0.17
C GLY A 205 4.15 15.14 -0.97
N ARG A 206 3.14 14.45 -0.40
CA ARG A 206 2.53 13.27 -1.01
C ARG A 206 1.00 13.39 -1.05
N VAL A 207 0.51 14.15 -2.03
CA VAL A 207 -0.93 14.22 -2.32
C VAL A 207 -1.44 12.87 -2.82
N GLY A 208 -2.48 12.35 -2.17
CA GLY A 208 -3.28 11.21 -2.64
C GLY A 208 -2.90 9.84 -2.09
N THR A 209 -2.25 9.76 -0.93
CA THR A 209 -1.98 8.48 -0.23
C THR A 209 -3.04 8.16 0.81
N TYR A 210 -4.33 8.22 0.48
CA TYR A 210 -5.39 7.92 1.46
C TYR A 210 -5.20 6.55 2.12
N GLU A 211 -5.65 6.40 3.36
CA GLU A 211 -5.58 5.14 4.09
C GLU A 211 -6.99 4.69 4.49
N LEU A 212 -7.21 3.38 4.42
CA LEU A 212 -8.39 2.71 4.95
C LEU A 212 -7.97 1.96 6.22
N VAL A 213 -8.63 2.28 7.32
CA VAL A 213 -8.32 1.72 8.65
C VAL A 213 -9.58 1.10 9.24
N PHE A 214 -9.45 -0.07 9.87
CA PHE A 214 -10.53 -0.70 10.60
C PHE A 214 -10.21 -0.71 12.10
N TYR A 215 -11.19 -0.29 12.90
CA TYR A 215 -11.16 -0.36 14.36
C TYR A 215 -12.25 -1.30 14.85
N ASP A 216 -11.89 -2.20 15.74
CA ASP A 216 -12.81 -3.13 16.39
C ASP A 216 -13.38 -2.50 17.67
N GLU A 217 -14.65 -2.77 17.99
CA GLU A 217 -15.32 -2.24 19.20
C GLU A 217 -14.62 -2.67 20.50
N GLY A 218 -13.91 -3.80 20.49
CA GLY A 218 -13.15 -4.29 21.65
C GLY A 218 -11.70 -3.79 21.72
N CYS A 219 -11.20 -3.08 20.70
CA CYS A 219 -9.79 -2.72 20.61
C CYS A 219 -9.58 -1.26 20.17
N PRO A 220 -8.90 -0.42 20.98
CA PRO A 220 -8.59 0.97 20.60
C PRO A 220 -7.51 1.09 19.51
N GLU A 221 -6.82 -0.01 19.22
CA GLU A 221 -5.81 -0.08 18.17
C GLU A 221 -6.42 -0.54 16.85
N PRO A 222 -5.93 -0.01 15.71
CA PRO A 222 -6.43 -0.42 14.41
C PRO A 222 -6.06 -1.89 14.13
N GLN A 223 -7.05 -2.70 13.83
CA GLN A 223 -6.85 -4.12 13.50
C GLN A 223 -6.35 -4.31 12.06
N MET A 224 -6.70 -3.37 11.18
CA MET A 224 -6.28 -3.38 9.78
C MET A 224 -6.01 -1.96 9.32
N GLN A 225 -4.90 -1.74 8.63
CA GLN A 225 -4.53 -0.47 8.02
C GLN A 225 -3.96 -0.72 6.63
N VAL A 226 -4.60 -0.14 5.62
CA VAL A 226 -4.29 -0.42 4.21
C VAL A 226 -4.25 0.89 3.44
N PRO A 227 -3.15 1.19 2.73
CA PRO A 227 -3.10 2.34 1.84
C PRO A 227 -4.05 2.14 0.64
N ILE A 228 -4.86 3.15 0.37
CA ILE A 228 -5.71 3.25 -0.82
C ILE A 228 -4.83 3.73 -1.97
N GLY A 229 -4.69 2.88 -2.98
CA GLY A 229 -3.93 3.20 -4.18
C GLY A 229 -4.68 2.81 -5.45
N PRO A 230 -4.05 3.02 -6.62
CA PRO A 230 -4.67 2.72 -7.92
C PRO A 230 -5.07 1.25 -8.09
N ARG A 231 -4.42 0.35 -7.35
CA ARG A 231 -4.70 -1.10 -7.36
C ARG A 231 -5.78 -1.53 -6.36
N THR A 232 -6.23 -0.63 -5.50
CA THR A 232 -7.32 -0.91 -4.58
C THR A 232 -8.60 -1.11 -5.37
N ARG A 233 -9.33 -2.17 -5.06
CA ARG A 233 -10.62 -2.48 -5.68
C ARG A 233 -11.64 -2.73 -4.58
N LEU A 234 -12.82 -2.14 -4.75
CA LEU A 234 -14.01 -2.41 -3.97
C LEU A 234 -15.07 -2.92 -4.94
N THR A 235 -15.53 -4.15 -4.76
CA THR A 235 -16.57 -4.77 -5.59
C THR A 235 -17.73 -5.18 -4.71
N PRO A 236 -18.96 -4.74 -4.97
CA PRO A 236 -20.12 -5.21 -4.22
C PRO A 236 -20.23 -6.73 -4.37
N GLN A 237 -20.46 -7.43 -3.26
CA GLN A 237 -20.70 -8.87 -3.33
C GLN A 237 -22.06 -9.10 -4.00
N PRO A 238 -22.14 -9.97 -5.03
CA PRO A 238 -23.42 -10.31 -5.63
C PRO A 238 -24.30 -10.97 -4.57
N GLN A 239 -25.59 -10.58 -4.52
CA GLN A 239 -26.59 -11.17 -3.62
C GLN A 239 -26.96 -12.61 -4.01
N GLU A 240 -26.19 -13.25 -4.89
CA GLU A 240 -26.44 -14.62 -5.32
C GLU A 240 -26.15 -15.60 -4.19
N ASP A 241 -27.06 -16.55 -3.99
CA ASP A 241 -26.94 -17.71 -3.10
C ASP A 241 -25.78 -18.62 -3.54
N ARG A 242 -24.53 -18.18 -3.35
CA ARG A 242 -23.35 -19.01 -3.61
C ARG A 242 -23.19 -20.01 -2.46
N PRO A 243 -23.35 -21.32 -2.71
CA PRO A 243 -23.11 -22.33 -1.69
C PRO A 243 -21.61 -22.36 -1.35
N GLY A 244 -21.26 -22.04 -0.11
CA GLY A 244 -19.89 -22.20 0.41
C GLY A 244 -19.17 -20.92 0.80
N ARG A 245 -19.66 -19.74 0.37
CA ARG A 245 -19.26 -18.50 1.05
C ARG A 245 -20.13 -18.40 2.30
N LEU A 246 -19.53 -18.16 3.47
CA LEU A 246 -20.26 -17.77 4.68
C LEU A 246 -20.79 -16.35 4.46
N SER A 247 -21.65 -16.18 3.46
CA SER A 247 -22.39 -14.96 3.25
C SER A 247 -23.17 -14.73 4.54
N VAL A 248 -22.90 -13.59 5.13
CA VAL A 248 -23.47 -13.04 6.37
C VAL A 248 -25.02 -13.03 6.35
N ALA A 249 -25.63 -13.31 5.20
CA ALA A 249 -27.06 -13.51 5.02
C ALA A 249 -27.56 -14.94 5.34
N SER A 250 -26.70 -15.97 5.35
CA SER A 250 -27.15 -17.34 5.49
C SER A 250 -27.17 -17.78 6.96
N ARG A 251 -28.40 -17.83 7.51
CA ARG A 251 -28.84 -18.56 8.72
C ARG A 251 -28.92 -17.82 10.05
N ARG A 252 -29.48 -16.61 10.08
CA ARG A 252 -30.47 -16.33 11.15
C ARG A 252 -31.83 -16.88 10.70
N ILE A 253 -32.08 -18.18 10.91
CA ILE A 253 -33.37 -18.87 10.66
C ILE A 253 -34.42 -18.46 11.71
N SER A 254 -34.39 -17.22 12.20
CA SER A 254 -35.46 -16.68 13.04
C SER A 254 -35.61 -15.18 12.78
N ALA A 255 -36.52 -14.88 11.85
CA ALA A 255 -37.29 -13.64 11.79
C ALA A 255 -36.53 -12.33 12.05
N ARG A 256 -35.44 -12.05 11.33
CA ARG A 256 -34.91 -10.68 11.27
C ARG A 256 -35.70 -9.88 10.19
N PRO A 257 -36.28 -8.72 10.53
CA PRO A 257 -37.01 -7.89 9.58
C PRO A 257 -36.08 -7.31 8.51
N ALA A 258 -36.68 -6.96 7.38
CA ALA A 258 -36.06 -6.54 6.12
C ALA A 258 -34.95 -5.49 6.29
N GLY A 259 -33.71 -5.91 6.03
CA GLY A 259 -32.52 -5.09 5.96
C GLY A 259 -31.35 -6.01 5.65
N ALA A 260 -31.21 -6.42 4.39
CA ALA A 260 -30.08 -7.23 3.96
C ALA A 260 -28.82 -6.34 4.05
N GLY A 261 -27.89 -6.69 4.94
CA GLY A 261 -26.62 -5.97 5.04
C GLY A 261 -25.90 -5.96 3.69
N VAL A 262 -25.29 -4.83 3.34
CA VAL A 262 -24.53 -4.69 2.09
C VAL A 262 -23.10 -5.12 2.35
N ALA A 263 -22.60 -6.06 1.55
CA ALA A 263 -21.23 -6.55 1.64
C ALA A 263 -20.40 -6.13 0.42
N PHE A 264 -19.13 -5.80 0.66
CA PHE A 264 -18.15 -5.48 -0.37
C PHE A 264 -16.92 -6.35 -0.24
N ASP A 265 -16.46 -6.88 -1.37
CA ASP A 265 -15.12 -7.44 -1.51
C ASP A 265 -14.12 -6.32 -1.72
N PHE A 266 -13.05 -6.36 -0.93
CA PHE A 266 -11.98 -5.39 -0.95
C PHE A 266 -10.64 -6.08 -1.17
N SER A 267 -9.84 -5.53 -2.07
CA SER A 267 -8.47 -5.99 -2.30
C SER A 267 -7.53 -4.80 -2.48
N ALA A 268 -6.32 -4.92 -1.96
CA ALA A 268 -5.28 -3.89 -2.09
C ALA A 268 -3.92 -4.54 -2.34
N GLN A 269 -3.09 -3.96 -3.21
CA GLN A 269 -1.68 -4.34 -3.40
C GLN A 269 -1.35 -5.83 -3.63
N GLY A 270 -2.32 -6.65 -4.06
CA GLY A 270 -2.11 -8.09 -4.19
C GLY A 270 -2.15 -8.86 -2.87
N THR A 271 -2.68 -8.25 -1.80
CA THR A 271 -3.07 -8.96 -0.58
C THR A 271 -4.29 -9.82 -0.83
N ASP A 272 -4.53 -10.74 0.11
CA ASP A 272 -5.74 -11.53 0.18
C ASP A 272 -7.00 -10.65 0.20
N LEU A 273 -8.11 -11.24 -0.26
CA LEU A 273 -9.41 -10.59 -0.32
C LEU A 273 -9.95 -10.39 1.11
N TRP A 274 -10.22 -9.14 1.47
CA TRP A 274 -11.01 -8.81 2.66
C TRP A 274 -12.44 -8.52 2.25
N ALA A 275 -13.40 -8.67 3.16
CA ALA A 275 -14.76 -8.25 2.91
C ALA A 275 -15.28 -7.38 4.05
N PHE A 276 -16.04 -6.33 3.70
CA PHE A 276 -16.73 -5.47 4.66
C PHE A 276 -18.22 -5.74 4.55
N SER A 277 -18.88 -6.02 5.67
CA SER A 277 -20.35 -6.06 5.74
C SER A 277 -20.84 -4.90 6.60
N PHE A 278 -21.86 -4.19 6.13
CA PHE A 278 -22.44 -3.04 6.84
C PHE A 278 -23.85 -3.38 7.32
N ASP A 279 -24.14 -2.98 8.57
CA ASP A 279 -25.46 -3.10 9.18
C ASP A 279 -26.52 -2.25 8.46
N ASP A 280 -26.11 -1.10 7.90
CA ASP A 280 -26.97 -0.11 7.26
C ASP A 280 -26.54 0.17 5.81
N GLU A 281 -27.52 0.13 4.90
CA GLU A 281 -27.33 0.36 3.46
C GLU A 281 -26.87 1.80 3.17
N THR A 282 -27.35 2.79 3.93
CA THR A 282 -26.99 4.20 3.67
C THR A 282 -25.53 4.48 4.02
N THR A 283 -25.05 3.84 5.10
CA THR A 283 -23.65 3.87 5.53
C THR A 283 -22.76 3.15 4.52
N ALA A 284 -23.17 1.97 4.06
CA ALA A 284 -22.50 1.20 3.02
C ALA A 284 -22.34 2.01 1.71
N ALA A 285 -23.41 2.66 1.26
CA ALA A 285 -23.41 3.49 0.06
C ALA A 285 -22.52 4.73 0.21
N SER A 286 -22.55 5.37 1.38
CA SER A 286 -21.69 6.52 1.69
C SER A 286 -20.21 6.12 1.69
N PHE A 287 -19.87 4.98 2.30
CA PHE A 287 -18.52 4.41 2.27
C PHE A 287 -18.05 4.13 0.84
N ALA A 288 -18.85 3.43 0.03
CA ALA A 288 -18.48 3.08 -1.34
C ALA A 288 -18.25 4.32 -2.21
N ARG A 289 -19.10 5.35 -2.08
CA ARG A 289 -18.95 6.63 -2.77
C ARG A 289 -17.64 7.31 -2.38
N ASP A 290 -17.39 7.46 -1.09
CA ASP A 290 -16.25 8.23 -0.57
C ASP A 290 -14.91 7.52 -0.81
N LEU A 291 -14.90 6.18 -0.80
CA LEU A 291 -13.76 5.38 -1.21
C LEU A 291 -13.49 5.52 -2.71
N THR A 292 -14.54 5.50 -3.55
CA THR A 292 -14.41 5.68 -5.02
C THR A 292 -13.84 7.05 -5.37
N VAL A 293 -14.29 8.11 -4.69
CA VAL A 293 -13.77 9.46 -4.87
C VAL A 293 -12.28 9.50 -4.53
N ARG A 294 -11.88 8.97 -3.37
CA ARG A 294 -10.46 8.92 -2.95
C ARG A 294 -9.60 8.07 -3.87
N HIS A 295 -10.12 6.95 -4.37
CA HIS A 295 -9.43 6.14 -5.37
C HIS A 295 -9.15 6.94 -6.66
N ARG A 296 -10.16 7.64 -7.18
CA ARG A 296 -9.99 8.52 -8.36
C ARG A 296 -9.01 9.65 -8.11
N LEU A 297 -9.07 10.28 -6.93
CA LEU A 297 -8.13 11.33 -6.54
C LEU A 297 -6.69 10.79 -6.44
N SER A 298 -6.49 9.60 -5.87
CA SER A 298 -5.17 8.93 -5.82
C SER A 298 -4.63 8.62 -7.22
N ALA A 299 -5.49 8.20 -8.14
CA ALA A 299 -5.10 7.91 -9.52
C ALA A 299 -4.73 9.20 -10.28
N LEU A 300 -5.49 10.28 -10.07
CA LEU A 300 -5.21 11.59 -10.66
C LEU A 300 -3.93 12.20 -10.09
N SER A 301 -3.72 12.15 -8.77
CA SER A 301 -2.49 12.66 -8.15
C SER A 301 -1.26 11.92 -8.66
N LEU A 302 -1.34 10.60 -8.82
CA LEU A 302 -0.27 9.79 -9.38
C LEU A 302 0.03 10.17 -10.84
N LYS A 303 -0.99 10.39 -11.67
CA LYS A 303 -0.82 10.86 -13.06
C LYS A 303 -0.15 12.23 -13.11
N THR A 304 -0.63 13.18 -12.31
CA THR A 304 -0.06 14.53 -12.23
C THR A 304 1.39 14.50 -11.74
N TRP A 305 1.68 13.67 -10.74
CA TRP A 305 3.04 13.50 -10.22
C TRP A 305 3.99 12.91 -11.27
N ARG A 306 3.58 11.84 -11.97
CA ARG A 306 4.36 11.26 -13.07
C ARG A 306 4.57 12.25 -14.21
N GLY A 307 3.54 13.02 -14.56
CA GLY A 307 3.63 14.08 -15.57
C GLY A 307 4.63 15.16 -15.16
N LYS A 308 4.58 15.63 -13.91
CA LYS A 308 5.54 16.60 -13.36
C LYS A 308 6.97 16.05 -13.37
N GLN A 309 7.15 14.77 -13.02
CA GLN A 309 8.47 14.14 -13.05
C GLN A 309 9.01 14.00 -14.49
N ALA A 310 8.14 13.62 -15.45
CA ALA A 310 8.51 13.56 -16.86
C ALA A 310 8.90 14.94 -17.41
N VAL A 311 8.13 15.99 -17.09
CA VAL A 311 8.45 17.37 -17.46
C VAL A 311 9.76 17.83 -16.81
N ALA A 312 9.99 17.51 -15.54
CA ALA A 312 11.26 17.83 -14.88
C ALA A 312 12.45 17.11 -15.53
N GLY A 313 12.26 15.85 -15.95
CA GLY A 313 13.25 15.09 -16.71
C GLY A 313 13.56 15.75 -18.05
N LEU A 314 12.55 16.07 -18.84
CA LEU A 314 12.69 16.78 -20.12
C LEU A 314 13.33 18.15 -19.96
N GLN A 315 12.97 18.91 -18.92
CA GLN A 315 13.60 20.19 -18.63
C GLN A 315 15.08 20.01 -18.28
N GLY A 316 15.43 18.95 -17.55
CA GLY A 316 16.82 18.56 -17.28
C GLY A 316 17.59 18.24 -18.55
N GLU A 317 17.00 17.46 -19.46
CA GLU A 317 17.58 17.13 -20.77
C GLU A 317 17.73 18.36 -21.66
N ILE A 318 16.73 19.24 -21.74
CA ILE A 318 16.81 20.50 -22.48
C ILE A 318 17.93 21.37 -21.91
N ASN A 319 18.03 21.49 -20.58
CA ASN A 319 19.09 22.25 -19.94
C ASN A 319 20.48 21.63 -20.22
N ALA A 320 20.58 20.30 -20.24
CA ALA A 320 21.82 19.59 -20.59
C ALA A 320 22.20 19.82 -22.06
N LEU A 321 21.24 19.74 -22.99
CA LEU A 321 21.45 20.07 -24.40
C LEU A 321 21.80 21.54 -24.61
N GLN A 322 21.25 22.46 -23.82
CA GLN A 322 21.65 23.87 -23.85
C GLN A 322 23.09 24.07 -23.36
N GLN A 323 23.58 23.25 -22.44
CA GLN A 323 24.95 23.35 -21.92
C GLN A 323 25.99 22.66 -22.82
N CYS A 324 25.63 21.56 -23.48
CA CYS A 324 26.52 20.79 -24.34
C CYS A 324 26.34 21.08 -25.84
N GLY A 325 25.32 21.84 -26.21
CA GLY A 325 24.93 22.05 -27.60
C GLY A 325 25.76 23.09 -28.34
N ILE A 326 25.58 23.10 -29.66
CA ILE A 326 26.13 24.09 -30.60
C ILE A 326 25.84 25.51 -30.11
N PHE A 327 24.68 25.75 -29.48
CA PHE A 327 24.35 27.07 -28.93
C PHE A 327 25.30 27.53 -27.82
N ALA A 328 25.72 26.65 -26.90
CA ALA A 328 26.73 26.99 -25.89
C ALA A 328 28.09 27.26 -26.54
N THR A 329 28.48 26.46 -27.54
CA THR A 329 29.72 26.64 -28.29
C THR A 329 29.72 27.94 -29.07
N VAL A 330 28.62 28.27 -29.76
CA VAL A 330 28.42 29.54 -30.49
C VAL A 330 28.42 30.70 -29.51
N ARG A 331 27.72 30.62 -28.38
CA ARG A 331 27.72 31.68 -27.36
C ARG A 331 29.12 31.91 -26.78
N ARG A 332 29.87 30.83 -26.47
CA ARG A 332 31.27 30.92 -26.03
C ARG A 332 32.16 31.52 -27.12
N GLY A 333 31.96 31.11 -28.38
CA GLY A 333 32.67 31.66 -29.54
C GLY A 333 32.42 33.16 -29.70
N ILE A 334 31.15 33.60 -29.65
CA ILE A 334 30.78 35.03 -29.71
C ILE A 334 31.44 35.79 -28.55
N ALA A 335 31.38 35.26 -27.33
CA ALA A 335 32.02 35.91 -26.18
C ALA A 335 33.55 36.01 -26.34
N GLN A 336 34.20 34.98 -26.87
CA GLN A 336 35.64 34.99 -27.17
C GLN A 336 35.98 36.00 -28.28
N VAL A 337 35.20 36.06 -29.36
CA VAL A 337 35.38 37.02 -30.45
C VAL A 337 35.22 38.45 -29.93
N LEU A 338 34.20 38.72 -29.12
CA LEU A 338 33.99 40.03 -28.49
C LEU A 338 35.15 40.41 -27.57
N LEU A 339 35.68 39.47 -26.78
CA LEU A 339 36.83 39.69 -25.93
C LEU A 339 38.09 40.04 -26.73
N VAL A 340 38.36 39.28 -27.81
CA VAL A 340 39.51 39.54 -28.69
C VAL A 340 39.36 40.89 -29.39
N ALA A 341 38.17 41.22 -29.90
CA ALA A 341 37.90 42.51 -30.51
C ALA A 341 38.14 43.66 -29.53
N PHE A 342 37.69 43.53 -28.29
CA PHE A 342 37.94 44.51 -27.24
C PHE A 342 39.45 44.68 -26.95
N LEU A 343 40.20 43.58 -26.84
CA LEU A 343 41.65 43.63 -26.63
C LEU A 343 42.38 44.30 -27.80
N LEU A 344 41.98 44.03 -29.05
CA LEU A 344 42.55 44.66 -30.24
C LEU A 344 42.28 46.17 -30.26
N VAL A 345 41.05 46.59 -29.94
CA VAL A 345 40.69 48.01 -29.84
C VAL A 345 41.50 48.70 -28.74
N ALA A 346 41.66 48.06 -27.58
CA ALA A 346 42.46 48.60 -26.48
C ALA A 346 43.95 48.71 -26.85
N MET A 347 44.51 47.69 -27.51
CA MET A 347 45.88 47.71 -28.03
C MET A 347 46.08 48.82 -29.07
N HIS A 348 45.12 49.00 -29.97
CA HIS A 348 45.18 50.04 -31.00
C HIS A 348 45.09 51.45 -30.39
N ALA A 349 44.15 51.67 -29.47
CA ALA A 349 44.05 52.92 -28.72
C ALA A 349 45.33 53.23 -27.94
N GLY A 350 45.93 52.22 -27.30
CA GLY A 350 47.22 52.34 -26.62
C GLY A 350 48.37 52.67 -27.56
N SER A 351 48.41 52.04 -28.75
CA SER A 351 49.40 52.35 -29.79
C SER A 351 49.29 53.80 -30.25
N LEU A 352 48.07 54.28 -30.54
CA LEU A 352 47.83 55.66 -30.97
C LEU A 352 48.23 56.67 -29.89
N TYR A 353 47.91 56.37 -28.62
CA TYR A 353 48.31 57.20 -27.48
C TYR A 353 49.83 57.29 -27.33
N MET A 354 50.55 56.18 -27.56
CA MET A 354 52.01 56.16 -27.48
C MET A 354 52.68 56.90 -28.64
N THR A 355 52.08 56.87 -29.83
CA THR A 355 52.63 57.58 -31.00
C THR A 355 52.36 59.08 -31.00
N GLU A 356 51.23 59.51 -30.42
CA GLU A 356 50.77 60.91 -30.48
C GLU A 356 50.20 61.37 -29.12
N PRO A 357 51.05 61.57 -28.10
CA PRO A 357 50.59 61.88 -26.74
C PRO A 357 49.89 63.24 -26.60
N GLU A 358 50.08 64.15 -27.56
CA GLU A 358 49.45 65.48 -27.54
C GLU A 358 48.01 65.50 -28.09
N ARG A 359 47.51 64.39 -28.67
CA ARG A 359 46.14 64.35 -29.17
C ARG A 359 45.13 64.30 -28.00
N PRO A 360 44.09 65.14 -28.02
CA PRO A 360 43.03 65.07 -27.01
C PRO A 360 42.27 63.74 -27.11
N LEU A 361 41.91 63.18 -25.96
CA LEU A 361 41.23 61.87 -25.86
C LEU A 361 39.93 61.77 -26.66
N GLN A 362 39.26 62.90 -26.88
CA GLN A 362 38.04 62.94 -27.70
C GLN A 362 38.32 62.58 -29.16
N ASP A 363 39.36 63.14 -29.77
CA ASP A 363 39.71 62.87 -31.17
C ASP A 363 40.14 61.41 -31.36
N LEU A 364 40.86 60.88 -30.37
CA LEU A 364 41.26 59.47 -30.29
C LEU A 364 40.03 58.54 -30.24
N SER A 365 39.02 58.87 -29.43
CA SER A 365 37.79 58.07 -29.35
C SER A 365 36.97 58.11 -30.65
N GLN A 366 36.94 59.25 -31.35
CA GLN A 366 36.23 59.40 -32.61
C GLN A 366 36.92 58.62 -33.74
N ALA A 367 38.26 58.65 -33.80
CA ALA A 367 39.04 57.84 -34.74
C ALA A 367 38.78 56.34 -34.54
N VAL A 368 38.86 55.87 -33.29
CA VAL A 368 38.60 54.45 -32.95
C VAL A 368 37.16 54.05 -33.30
N LEU A 369 36.17 54.92 -33.06
CA LEU A 369 34.77 54.67 -33.44
C LEU A 369 34.59 54.58 -34.96
N ALA A 370 35.22 55.47 -35.72
CA ALA A 370 35.15 55.46 -37.18
C ALA A 370 35.76 54.18 -37.77
N ASP A 371 36.89 53.72 -37.21
CA ASP A 371 37.51 52.46 -37.59
C ASP A 371 36.67 51.24 -37.18
N LEU A 372 35.98 51.31 -36.04
CA LEU A 372 35.05 50.25 -35.63
C LEU A 372 33.86 50.14 -36.61
N VAL A 373 33.33 51.27 -37.07
CA VAL A 373 32.24 51.30 -38.07
C VAL A 373 32.72 50.73 -39.41
N SER A 374 33.93 51.06 -39.86
CA SER A 374 34.46 50.50 -41.10
C SER A 374 34.66 48.97 -41.00
N VAL A 375 35.23 48.48 -39.88
CA VAL A 375 35.41 47.04 -39.63
C VAL A 375 34.08 46.31 -39.53
N THR A 376 33.06 46.89 -38.88
CA THR A 376 31.72 46.27 -38.82
C THR A 376 31.06 46.16 -40.20
N SER A 377 31.28 47.12 -41.09
CA SER A 377 30.77 47.05 -42.47
C SER A 377 31.41 45.90 -43.25
N SER A 378 32.73 45.67 -43.09
CA SER A 378 33.45 44.56 -43.71
C SER A 378 33.08 43.22 -43.09
N ALA A 379 32.90 43.17 -41.76
CA ALA A 379 32.45 41.98 -41.05
C ALA A 379 31.03 41.57 -41.47
N ASN A 380 30.14 42.54 -41.74
CA ASN A 380 28.80 42.26 -42.28
C ASN A 380 28.85 41.64 -43.68
N ALA A 381 29.76 42.10 -44.54
CA ALA A 381 29.95 41.49 -45.86
C ALA A 381 30.43 40.04 -45.71
N PHE A 382 31.43 39.78 -44.86
CA PHE A 382 31.91 38.44 -44.59
C PHE A 382 30.86 37.53 -43.95
N ALA A 383 30.07 38.04 -43.00
CA ALA A 383 28.98 37.29 -42.38
C ALA A 383 27.88 36.94 -43.37
N ARG A 384 27.60 37.80 -44.35
CA ARG A 384 26.66 37.50 -45.44
C ARG A 384 27.21 36.42 -46.37
N ASP A 385 28.49 36.47 -46.74
CA ASP A 385 29.10 35.47 -47.61
C ASP A 385 29.25 34.11 -46.90
N ALA A 386 29.64 34.12 -45.62
CA ALA A 386 29.67 32.93 -44.77
C ALA A 386 28.26 32.36 -44.53
N GLY A 387 27.26 33.24 -44.35
CA GLY A 387 25.85 32.87 -44.22
C GLY A 387 25.31 32.26 -45.51
N ALA A 388 25.64 32.84 -46.67
CA ALA A 388 25.24 32.33 -47.98
C ALA A 388 25.86 30.96 -48.28
N THR A 389 27.12 30.73 -47.90
CA THR A 389 27.80 29.44 -48.07
C THR A 389 27.29 28.37 -47.11
N LEU A 390 27.01 28.70 -45.85
CA LEU A 390 26.32 27.80 -44.91
C LEU A 390 24.91 27.46 -45.37
N CYS A 391 24.15 28.46 -45.83
CA CYS A 391 22.84 28.24 -46.43
C CYS A 391 22.93 27.39 -47.69
N GLN A 392 23.96 27.52 -48.53
CA GLN A 392 24.14 26.63 -49.68
C GLN A 392 24.50 25.20 -49.28
N LEU A 393 25.29 25.00 -48.22
CA LEU A 393 25.62 23.66 -47.70
C LEU A 393 24.40 22.96 -47.11
N VAL A 394 23.56 23.71 -46.38
CA VAL A 394 22.32 23.19 -45.78
C VAL A 394 21.22 23.05 -46.85
N ALA A 395 21.03 24.04 -47.71
CA ALA A 395 20.02 24.00 -48.77
C ALA A 395 20.38 23.05 -49.92
N ARG A 396 21.63 22.59 -50.05
CA ARG A 396 21.96 21.48 -50.97
C ARG A 396 21.23 20.19 -50.63
N SER A 397 20.65 20.05 -49.44
CA SER A 397 19.81 18.90 -49.06
C SER A 397 18.32 19.08 -49.39
N VAL A 398 17.91 20.27 -49.86
CA VAL A 398 16.50 20.58 -50.20
C VAL A 398 16.44 21.25 -51.59
N PRO A 399 15.88 20.59 -52.61
CA PRO A 399 15.80 21.16 -53.95
C PRO A 399 15.06 22.51 -53.95
N THR A 400 15.65 23.53 -54.57
CA THR A 400 15.08 24.89 -54.65
C THR A 400 13.67 24.90 -55.25
N SER A 401 13.39 24.01 -56.20
CA SER A 401 12.08 23.85 -56.83
C SER A 401 10.99 23.45 -55.84
N GLU A 402 11.32 22.66 -54.81
CA GLU A 402 10.35 22.22 -53.82
C GLU A 402 10.10 23.30 -52.76
N LEU A 403 11.13 24.09 -52.43
CA LEU A 403 10.98 25.25 -51.56
C LEU A 403 10.11 26.34 -52.21
N GLU A 404 10.32 26.64 -53.49
CA GLU A 404 9.48 27.58 -54.26
C GLU A 404 8.02 27.10 -54.31
N ARG A 405 7.81 25.79 -54.45
CA ARG A 405 6.47 25.19 -54.38
C ARG A 405 5.82 25.40 -53.01
N CYS A 406 6.56 25.27 -51.92
CA CYS A 406 6.02 25.56 -50.58
C CYS A 406 5.74 27.05 -50.36
N ILE A 407 6.61 27.95 -50.86
CA ILE A 407 6.47 29.40 -50.65
C ILE A 407 5.32 30.00 -51.49
N SER A 408 4.97 29.37 -52.60
CA SER A 408 3.83 29.79 -53.43
C SER A 408 2.45 29.48 -52.83
N LEU A 409 2.39 28.78 -51.69
CA LEU A 409 1.14 28.53 -50.96
C LEU A 409 0.72 29.83 -50.23
N LEU A 410 -0.52 30.25 -50.43
CA LEU A 410 -1.04 31.50 -49.85
C LEU A 410 -1.35 31.38 -48.36
N ASP A 411 -1.57 30.17 -47.84
CA ASP A 411 -1.85 29.96 -46.42
C ASP A 411 -0.58 29.58 -45.65
N SER A 412 -0.31 30.36 -44.60
CA SER A 412 0.77 30.14 -43.64
C SER A 412 0.76 28.76 -42.98
N SER A 413 -0.41 28.11 -42.86
CA SER A 413 -0.52 26.76 -42.30
C SER A 413 0.02 25.69 -43.27
N GLU A 414 -0.33 25.80 -44.55
CA GLU A 414 0.11 24.90 -45.63
C GLU A 414 1.60 25.06 -45.95
N VAL A 415 2.13 26.29 -45.90
CA VAL A 415 3.58 26.55 -46.04
C VAL A 415 4.36 25.78 -44.95
N ARG A 416 3.86 25.80 -43.72
CA ARG A 416 4.54 25.17 -42.57
C ARG A 416 4.54 23.65 -42.68
N GLU A 417 3.43 23.07 -43.11
CA GLU A 417 3.30 21.63 -43.35
C GLU A 417 4.21 21.18 -44.52
N CYS A 418 4.21 21.94 -45.62
CA CYS A 418 5.06 21.68 -46.77
C CYS A 418 6.55 21.72 -46.42
N VAL A 419 7.01 22.74 -45.69
CA VAL A 419 8.41 22.85 -45.23
C VAL A 419 8.77 21.72 -44.26
N SER A 420 7.85 21.30 -43.38
CA SER A 420 8.10 20.19 -42.46
C SER A 420 8.27 18.85 -43.20
N ASN A 421 7.50 18.62 -44.27
CA ASN A 421 7.61 17.44 -45.11
C ASN A 421 8.93 17.40 -45.90
N LEU A 422 9.42 18.56 -46.36
CA LEU A 422 10.72 18.66 -47.03
C LEU A 422 11.90 18.36 -46.09
N LEU A 423 11.84 18.86 -44.86
CA LEU A 423 12.86 18.59 -43.84
C LEU A 423 12.82 17.12 -43.38
N GLY A 424 11.63 16.49 -43.35
CA GLY A 424 11.46 15.08 -43.04
C GLY A 424 11.96 14.12 -44.13
N ALA A 425 11.65 14.38 -45.40
CA ALA A 425 12.00 13.51 -46.53
C ALA A 425 13.51 13.43 -46.79
N SER A 426 14.25 14.51 -46.53
CA SER A 426 15.71 14.56 -46.70
C SER A 426 16.46 13.60 -45.73
N SER A 427 15.84 13.25 -44.60
CA SER A 427 16.43 12.31 -43.63
C SER A 427 16.29 10.83 -44.01
N ALA A 428 15.35 10.50 -44.90
CA ALA A 428 15.04 9.10 -45.28
C ALA A 428 15.84 8.60 -46.50
N SER A 429 16.34 9.51 -47.36
CA SER A 429 17.05 9.14 -48.60
C SER A 429 18.53 8.76 -48.40
N GLY A 430 19.08 8.96 -47.19
CA GLY A 430 20.48 8.64 -46.87
C GLY A 430 20.76 7.19 -46.45
N GLN A 431 19.76 6.29 -46.41
CA GLN A 431 19.91 4.93 -45.87
C GLN A 431 19.78 3.79 -46.89
N SER A 432 19.54 4.08 -48.18
CA SER A 432 19.31 3.07 -49.23
C SER A 432 20.54 2.84 -50.15
N GLY A 433 21.75 3.00 -49.61
CA GLY A 433 23.00 2.76 -50.32
C GLY A 433 24.02 2.01 -49.46
N LEU A 434 23.70 0.77 -49.10
CA LEU A 434 24.66 -0.27 -48.71
C LEU A 434 24.19 -1.62 -49.26
#